data_AF-A0A2V0P2N7-F1
#
_entry.id   AF-A0A2V0P2N7-F1
#
_cell.length_a   1.000
_cell.length_b   1.000
_cell.length_c   1.000
_cell.angle_alpha   90.00
_cell.angle_beta   90.00
_cell.angle_gamma   90.00
#
_symmetry.space_group_name_H-M   'P 1'
#
loop_
_entity.id
_entity.type
_entity.pdbx_description
1 polymer ?
#
loop_
_entity_poly.entity_id
_entity_poly.type
_entity_poly.pdbx_seq_one_letter_code
_entity_poly.pdbx_strand_id
1 'polypeptide(L)'
;MLRTYPVLERLPAAALKSKAAALGTALRADRREVGAVLCRSPRALGASMEVLSERLGALHAALVAADPVLACCSEAGSAGGVTGGDLAGGGWGSDIVINGATGASRDALRALLLRLPWLLTLSPRELEARLGRLEAALGVPREQVVGAIRRHPPLLQSANALAAKLSTLGELMGCTAGDGTAGDGNIGGKEIQMRPAPAAVDAALRHPELLCFSSRGLRTRFAALQEASGLPTASIAAALREQPQLLVAGGSASAGGGFGSCLHGT
;
A
#
# COMPACT_ATOMS: atom_id res chain seq x y z
N MET A 1 6.49 22.92 -12.08
CA MET A 1 5.65 21.82 -12.59
C MET A 1 5.61 21.75 -14.11
N LEU A 2 5.23 22.82 -14.83
CA LEU A 2 5.05 22.76 -16.29
C LEU A 2 6.31 22.34 -17.07
N ARG A 3 7.50 22.81 -16.66
CA ARG A 3 8.77 22.39 -17.26
C ARG A 3 9.05 20.88 -17.22
N THR A 4 8.49 20.17 -16.24
CA THR A 4 8.69 18.72 -16.07
C THR A 4 7.65 17.92 -16.86
N TYR A 5 6.55 18.55 -17.31
CA TYR A 5 5.43 17.88 -17.97
C TYR A 5 4.89 18.74 -19.13
N PRO A 6 5.57 18.76 -20.29
CA PRO A 6 5.17 19.58 -21.44
C PRO A 6 3.78 19.20 -21.98
N VAL A 7 3.31 17.99 -21.71
CA VAL A 7 1.95 17.55 -22.07
C VAL A 7 0.86 18.40 -21.39
N LEU A 8 1.14 18.96 -20.20
CA LEU A 8 0.19 19.83 -19.50
C LEU A 8 0.03 21.20 -20.16
N GLU A 9 1.04 21.68 -20.90
CA GLU A 9 0.95 22.95 -21.63
C GLU A 9 -0.04 22.89 -22.79
N ARG A 10 -0.32 21.68 -23.29
CA ARG A 10 -1.28 21.44 -24.39
C ARG A 10 -2.71 21.22 -23.91
N LEU A 11 -2.94 21.06 -22.61
CA LEU A 11 -4.27 20.79 -22.06
C LEU A 11 -5.03 22.11 -21.83
N PRO A 12 -6.22 22.31 -22.43
CA PRO A 12 -6.98 23.53 -22.21
C PRO A 12 -7.43 23.63 -20.75
N ALA A 13 -7.42 24.85 -20.20
CA ALA A 13 -7.78 25.12 -18.81
C ALA A 13 -9.19 24.59 -18.45
N ALA A 14 -10.13 24.62 -19.41
CA ALA A 14 -11.47 24.06 -19.26
C ALA A 14 -11.45 22.54 -19.02
N ALA A 15 -10.61 21.78 -19.74
CA ALA A 15 -10.48 20.35 -19.55
C ALA A 15 -9.86 20.03 -18.17
N LEU A 16 -8.83 20.78 -17.75
CA LEU A 16 -8.24 20.62 -16.42
C LEU A 16 -9.28 20.87 -15.31
N LYS A 17 -10.09 21.92 -15.43
CA LYS A 17 -11.17 22.22 -14.49
C LYS A 17 -12.22 21.11 -14.46
N SER A 18 -12.61 20.58 -15.62
CA SER A 18 -13.56 19.47 -15.71
C SER A 18 -13.02 18.19 -15.07
N LYS A 19 -11.74 17.85 -15.31
CA LYS A 19 -11.11 16.67 -14.68
C LYS A 19 -11.01 16.81 -13.17
N ALA A 20 -10.61 17.98 -12.68
CA ALA A 20 -10.54 18.26 -11.25
C ALA A 20 -11.93 18.19 -10.60
N ALA A 21 -12.97 18.72 -11.24
CA ALA A 21 -14.35 18.62 -10.75
C ALA A 21 -14.82 17.16 -10.69
N ALA A 22 -14.60 16.39 -11.75
CA ALA A 22 -14.97 14.97 -11.79
C ALA A 22 -14.23 14.14 -10.73
N LEU A 23 -12.94 14.41 -10.53
CA LEU A 23 -12.15 13.76 -9.47
C LEU A 23 -12.65 14.14 -8.08
N GLY A 24 -13.03 15.40 -7.86
CA GLY A 24 -13.64 15.87 -6.61
C GLY A 24 -14.95 15.15 -6.30
N THR A 25 -15.83 15.01 -7.29
CA THR A 25 -17.09 14.27 -7.16
C THR A 25 -16.84 12.78 -6.88
N ALA A 26 -15.93 12.14 -7.62
CA ALA A 26 -15.63 10.72 -7.46
C ALA A 26 -15.05 10.39 -6.07
N LEU A 27 -14.20 11.28 -5.55
CA LEU A 27 -13.51 11.07 -4.27
C LEU A 27 -14.22 11.70 -3.07
N ARG A 28 -15.30 12.46 -3.28
CA ARG A 28 -15.87 13.36 -2.25
C ARG A 28 -14.80 14.25 -1.62
N ALA A 29 -13.85 14.69 -2.43
CA ALA A 29 -12.70 15.50 -2.01
C ALA A 29 -12.95 16.97 -2.34
N ASP A 30 -12.50 17.86 -1.47
CA ASP A 30 -12.59 19.29 -1.75
C ASP A 30 -11.60 19.73 -2.83
N ARG A 31 -11.77 20.96 -3.33
CA ARG A 31 -10.91 21.50 -4.40
C ARG A 31 -9.43 21.57 -4.01
N ARG A 32 -9.11 21.81 -2.74
CA ARG A 32 -7.72 21.90 -2.24
C ARG A 32 -7.08 20.52 -2.22
N GLU A 33 -7.80 19.51 -1.77
CA GLU A 33 -7.36 18.12 -1.76
C GLU A 33 -7.12 17.57 -3.17
N VAL A 34 -8.08 17.78 -4.07
CA VAL A 34 -7.93 17.43 -5.49
C VAL A 34 -6.71 18.14 -6.07
N GLY A 35 -6.56 19.43 -5.80
CA GLY A 35 -5.37 20.19 -6.19
C GLY A 35 -4.07 19.58 -5.66
N ALA A 36 -4.03 19.19 -4.38
CA ALA A 36 -2.86 18.57 -3.76
C ALA A 36 -2.49 17.21 -4.41
N VAL A 37 -3.48 16.38 -4.72
CA VAL A 37 -3.29 15.10 -5.43
C VAL A 37 -2.74 15.35 -6.83
N LEU A 38 -3.35 16.25 -7.61
CA LEU A 38 -2.92 16.55 -8.97
C LEU A 38 -1.53 17.21 -9.02
N CYS A 39 -1.21 18.07 -8.05
CA CYS A 39 0.11 18.69 -7.90
C CYS A 39 1.22 17.66 -7.63
N ARG A 40 0.92 16.63 -6.84
CA ARG A 40 1.87 15.55 -6.52
C ARG A 40 1.96 14.48 -7.61
N SER A 41 0.93 14.36 -8.46
CA SER A 41 0.88 13.39 -9.57
C SER A 41 0.36 14.04 -10.85
N PRO A 42 1.12 14.96 -11.45
CA PRO A 42 0.73 15.64 -12.69
C PRO A 42 0.54 14.65 -13.86
N ARG A 43 1.19 13.48 -13.83
CA ARG A 43 0.99 12.42 -14.84
C ARG A 43 -0.45 11.91 -14.89
N ALA A 44 -1.21 11.97 -13.79
CA ALA A 44 -2.61 11.58 -13.78
C ALA A 44 -3.48 12.46 -14.70
N LEU A 45 -3.10 13.73 -14.90
CA LEU A 45 -3.82 14.65 -15.79
C LEU A 45 -3.68 14.29 -17.28
N GLY A 46 -2.62 13.54 -17.63
CA GLY A 46 -2.41 13.06 -19.00
C GLY A 46 -3.37 11.92 -19.40
N ALA A 47 -3.90 11.17 -18.44
CA ALA A 47 -4.85 10.08 -18.71
C ALA A 47 -6.23 10.62 -19.11
N SER A 48 -6.97 9.88 -19.95
CA SER A 48 -8.37 10.20 -20.25
C SER A 48 -9.24 10.04 -18.99
N MET A 49 -10.42 10.69 -18.98
CA MET A 49 -11.36 10.53 -17.87
C MET A 49 -11.87 9.10 -17.72
N GLU A 50 -12.04 8.39 -18.84
CA GLU A 50 -12.40 6.97 -18.88
C GLU A 50 -11.33 6.12 -18.16
N VAL A 51 -10.05 6.31 -18.48
CA VAL A 51 -8.95 5.58 -17.85
C VAL A 51 -8.83 5.90 -16.36
N LEU A 52 -9.02 7.16 -15.97
CA LEU A 52 -9.02 7.54 -14.55
C LEU A 52 -10.19 6.90 -13.80
N SER A 53 -11.37 6.90 -14.41
CA SER A 53 -12.57 6.27 -13.88
C SER A 53 -12.36 4.76 -13.67
N GLU A 54 -11.86 4.06 -14.68
CA GLU A 54 -11.57 2.62 -14.62
C GLU A 54 -10.58 2.30 -13.49
N ARG A 55 -9.51 3.10 -13.36
CA ARG A 55 -8.52 2.95 -12.27
C ARG A 55 -9.12 3.16 -10.89
N LEU A 56 -9.96 4.19 -10.73
CA LEU A 56 -10.64 4.45 -9.48
C LEU A 56 -11.64 3.34 -9.13
N GLY A 57 -12.35 2.82 -10.13
CA GLY A 57 -13.26 1.68 -9.98
C GLY A 57 -12.53 0.41 -9.54
N ALA A 58 -11.42 0.08 -10.19
CA ALA A 58 -10.60 -1.08 -9.84
C ALA A 58 -9.97 -0.96 -8.44
N LEU A 59 -9.47 0.23 -8.09
CA LEU A 59 -8.91 0.49 -6.76
C LEU A 59 -10.01 0.40 -5.68
N HIS A 60 -11.19 0.95 -5.95
CA HIS A 60 -12.35 0.82 -5.06
C HIS A 60 -12.77 -0.66 -4.91
N ALA A 61 -12.88 -1.41 -6.00
CA ALA A 61 -13.23 -2.83 -5.97
C ALA A 61 -12.22 -3.65 -5.16
N ALA A 62 -10.92 -3.40 -5.34
CA ALA A 62 -9.86 -4.05 -4.56
C ALA A 62 -9.93 -3.71 -3.06
N LEU A 63 -10.33 -2.48 -2.70
CA LEU A 63 -10.52 -2.07 -1.31
C LEU A 63 -11.78 -2.68 -0.69
N VAL A 64 -12.87 -2.77 -1.44
CA VAL A 64 -14.14 -3.37 -0.98
C VAL A 64 -14.00 -4.87 -0.80
N ALA A 65 -13.38 -5.58 -1.76
CA ALA A 65 -13.17 -7.02 -1.67
C ALA A 65 -12.33 -7.42 -0.45
N ALA A 66 -11.48 -6.51 0.02
CA ALA A 66 -10.60 -6.72 1.15
C ALA A 66 -11.22 -6.37 2.52
N ASP A 67 -12.41 -5.77 2.56
CA ASP A 67 -13.07 -5.40 3.80
C ASP A 67 -14.28 -6.32 4.01
N PRO A 68 -14.14 -7.43 4.77
CA PRO A 68 -15.22 -8.39 4.95
C PRO A 68 -16.43 -7.77 5.64
N VAL A 69 -16.23 -6.71 6.44
CA VAL A 69 -17.33 -5.97 7.06
C VAL A 69 -18.14 -5.23 6.00
N LEU A 70 -17.49 -4.66 4.99
CA LEU A 70 -18.18 -4.02 3.86
C LEU A 70 -18.81 -5.05 2.92
N ALA A 71 -18.20 -6.23 2.76
CA ALA A 71 -18.77 -7.33 1.97
C ALA A 71 -20.09 -7.82 2.57
N CYS A 72 -20.15 -8.06 3.89
CA CYS A 72 -21.38 -8.46 4.58
C CYS A 72 -22.49 -7.40 4.51
N CYS A 73 -22.14 -6.11 4.52
CA CYS A 73 -23.12 -5.03 4.37
C CYS A 73 -23.68 -4.91 2.94
N SER A 74 -22.95 -5.36 1.92
CA SER A 74 -23.40 -5.31 0.53
C SER A 74 -24.48 -6.36 0.23
N GLU A 75 -24.42 -7.53 0.87
CA GLU A 75 -25.40 -8.62 0.64
C GLU A 75 -26.70 -8.42 1.41
N ALA A 76 -26.65 -7.81 2.60
CA ALA A 76 -27.83 -7.56 3.44
C ALA A 76 -28.78 -6.48 2.88
N GLY A 77 -28.34 -5.68 1.90
CA GLY A 77 -29.15 -4.61 1.29
C GLY A 77 -30.08 -5.05 0.16
N SER A 78 -30.00 -6.30 -0.30
CA SER A 78 -30.66 -6.74 -1.56
C SER A 78 -32.09 -7.29 -1.38
N ALA A 79 -32.70 -7.21 -0.20
CA ALA A 79 -34.04 -7.78 0.06
C ALA A 79 -35.22 -6.78 -0.02
N GLY A 80 -34.99 -5.51 -0.36
CA GLY A 80 -36.05 -4.49 -0.49
C GLY A 80 -36.24 -4.06 -1.95
N GLY A 81 -37.20 -4.66 -2.65
CA GLY A 81 -37.51 -4.36 -4.04
C GLY A 81 -37.97 -2.91 -4.26
N VAL A 82 -37.30 -2.21 -5.17
CA VAL A 82 -37.84 -1.06 -5.89
C VAL A 82 -37.78 -1.41 -7.37
N THR A 83 -38.92 -1.86 -7.89
CA THR A 83 -39.15 -2.12 -9.30
C THR A 83 -39.50 -0.84 -10.04
N GLY A 84 -38.83 -0.60 -11.16
CA GLY A 84 -39.44 0.05 -12.33
C GLY A 84 -39.05 1.51 -12.57
N GLY A 85 -38.18 1.72 -13.56
CA GLY A 85 -37.89 3.04 -14.11
C GLY A 85 -36.81 2.97 -15.19
N ASP A 86 -37.21 2.60 -16.40
CA ASP A 86 -36.41 2.68 -17.64
C ASP A 86 -35.76 4.06 -17.79
N LEU A 87 -34.43 4.13 -17.77
CA LEU A 87 -33.66 5.27 -18.28
C LEU A 87 -32.37 4.79 -18.94
N ALA A 88 -32.45 4.58 -20.26
CA ALA A 88 -31.30 4.55 -21.14
C ALA A 88 -30.69 5.98 -21.22
N GLY A 89 -29.57 6.19 -20.53
CA GLY A 89 -28.82 7.45 -20.59
C GLY A 89 -27.45 7.29 -19.97
N GLY A 90 -26.45 6.97 -20.80
CA GLY A 90 -25.04 6.85 -20.39
C GLY A 90 -24.49 8.19 -19.91
N GLY A 91 -24.62 8.46 -18.61
CA GLY A 91 -24.15 9.68 -17.98
C GLY A 91 -23.77 9.39 -16.54
N TRP A 92 -22.57 9.80 -16.15
CA TRP A 92 -22.05 9.74 -14.77
C TRP A 92 -22.76 10.71 -13.81
N GLY A 93 -24.03 11.00 -14.06
CA GLY A 93 -24.84 11.94 -13.32
C GLY A 93 -26.18 11.29 -13.01
N SER A 94 -26.27 10.66 -11.84
CA SER A 94 -27.08 11.21 -10.73
C SER A 94 -27.55 10.14 -9.74
N ASP A 95 -27.73 8.87 -10.10
CA ASP A 95 -28.46 7.93 -9.23
C ASP A 95 -27.72 6.63 -8.89
N ILE A 96 -26.48 6.77 -8.41
CA ILE A 96 -25.87 5.73 -7.56
C ILE A 96 -25.94 6.22 -6.12
N VAL A 97 -27.15 6.18 -5.57
CA VAL A 97 -27.41 6.26 -4.14
C VAL A 97 -27.01 4.91 -3.52
N ILE A 98 -25.70 4.66 -3.43
CA ILE A 98 -25.19 3.59 -2.57
C ILE A 98 -25.03 4.22 -1.18
N ASN A 99 -26.08 4.11 -0.38
CA ASN A 99 -26.16 4.67 0.96
C ASN A 99 -25.46 3.75 1.97
N GLY A 100 -24.52 4.29 2.74
CA GLY A 100 -23.88 3.63 3.88
C GLY A 100 -22.53 2.99 3.56
N ALA A 101 -22.52 1.74 3.06
CA ALA A 101 -21.31 0.92 2.98
C ALA A 101 -20.24 1.45 2.00
N THR A 102 -20.62 2.08 0.90
CA THR A 102 -19.65 2.70 -0.03
C THR A 102 -19.06 4.00 0.48
N GLY A 103 -19.67 4.64 1.48
CA GLY A 103 -19.12 5.87 2.07
C GLY A 103 -17.75 5.61 2.66
N ALA A 104 -17.65 4.60 3.53
CA ALA A 104 -16.40 4.21 4.20
C ALA A 104 -15.31 3.78 3.21
N SER A 105 -15.68 3.03 2.16
CA SER A 105 -14.73 2.63 1.10
C SER A 105 -14.24 3.84 0.30
N ARG A 106 -15.11 4.79 -0.05
CA ARG A 106 -14.73 6.02 -0.75
C ARG A 106 -13.85 6.92 0.12
N ASP A 107 -14.11 7.01 1.41
CA ASP A 107 -13.27 7.78 2.34
C ASP A 107 -11.89 7.12 2.51
N ALA A 108 -11.84 5.79 2.58
CA ALA A 108 -10.58 5.05 2.58
C ALA A 108 -9.80 5.25 1.27
N LEU A 109 -10.49 5.22 0.12
CA LEU A 109 -9.91 5.52 -1.18
C LEU A 109 -9.38 6.95 -1.26
N ARG A 110 -10.16 7.95 -0.80
CA ARG A 110 -9.75 9.35 -0.71
C ARG A 110 -8.50 9.50 0.16
N ALA A 111 -8.51 8.95 1.37
CA ALA A 111 -7.37 8.99 2.28
C ALA A 111 -6.12 8.34 1.66
N LEU A 112 -6.29 7.21 0.96
CA LEU A 112 -5.22 6.51 0.26
C LEU A 112 -4.63 7.38 -0.87
N LEU A 113 -5.48 8.01 -1.69
CA LEU A 113 -5.04 8.84 -2.82
C LEU A 113 -4.40 10.16 -2.38
N LEU A 114 -4.85 10.76 -1.28
CA LEU A 114 -4.20 11.92 -0.69
C LEU A 114 -2.78 11.60 -0.20
N ARG A 115 -2.58 10.38 0.32
CA ARG A 115 -1.26 9.88 0.75
C ARG A 115 -0.41 9.41 -0.43
N LEU A 116 -1.01 8.79 -1.45
CA LEU A 116 -0.33 8.24 -2.62
C LEU A 116 -0.96 8.65 -3.96
N PRO A 117 -0.67 9.88 -4.42
CA PRO A 117 -1.18 10.37 -5.70
C PRO A 117 -0.68 9.57 -6.92
N TRP A 118 0.44 8.86 -6.79
CA TRP A 118 0.99 8.01 -7.84
C TRP A 118 0.14 6.77 -8.11
N LEU A 119 -0.79 6.36 -7.23
CA LEU A 119 -1.73 5.27 -7.50
C LEU A 119 -2.60 5.55 -8.72
N LEU A 120 -2.93 6.83 -8.99
CA LEU A 120 -3.66 7.23 -10.19
C LEU A 120 -2.89 6.96 -11.48
N THR A 121 -1.58 6.74 -11.39
CA THR A 121 -0.74 6.45 -12.56
C THR A 121 -0.65 4.95 -12.86
N LEU A 122 -0.99 4.09 -11.90
CA LEU A 122 -0.99 2.64 -12.10
C LEU A 122 -2.21 2.20 -12.91
N SER A 123 -2.02 1.21 -13.78
CA SER A 123 -3.14 0.50 -14.39
C SER A 123 -3.79 -0.46 -13.37
N PRO A 124 -5.08 -0.81 -13.56
CA PRO A 124 -5.76 -1.81 -12.73
C PRO A 124 -4.97 -3.12 -12.61
N ARG A 125 -4.48 -3.63 -13.74
CA ARG A 125 -3.70 -4.87 -13.81
C ARG A 125 -2.38 -4.81 -13.05
N GLU A 126 -1.68 -3.67 -13.07
CA GLU A 126 -0.44 -3.49 -12.31
C GLU A 126 -0.71 -3.40 -10.80
N LEU A 127 -1.82 -2.76 -10.41
CA LEU A 127 -2.25 -2.72 -9.01
C LEU A 127 -2.56 -4.14 -8.50
N GLU A 128 -3.33 -4.93 -9.25
CA GLU A 128 -3.63 -6.32 -8.91
C GLU A 128 -2.37 -7.17 -8.84
N ALA A 129 -1.47 -7.03 -9.81
CA ALA A 129 -0.20 -7.76 -9.80
C ALA A 129 0.66 -7.39 -8.56
N ARG A 130 0.66 -6.13 -8.12
CA ARG A 130 1.34 -5.70 -6.89
C ARG A 130 0.69 -6.29 -5.64
N LEU A 131 -0.64 -6.30 -5.58
CA LEU A 131 -1.37 -6.92 -4.47
C LEU A 131 -1.07 -8.42 -4.40
N GLY A 132 -1.13 -9.14 -5.53
CA GLY A 132 -0.78 -10.56 -5.59
C GLY A 132 0.68 -10.83 -5.20
N ARG A 133 1.62 -9.96 -5.58
CA ARG A 133 3.02 -10.06 -5.12
C ARG A 133 3.15 -9.87 -3.62
N LEU A 134 2.38 -8.95 -3.02
CA LEU A 134 2.37 -8.74 -1.58
C LEU A 134 1.74 -9.93 -0.84
N GLU A 135 0.63 -10.47 -1.34
CA GLU A 135 -0.02 -11.67 -0.81
C GLU A 135 0.93 -12.86 -0.84
N ALA A 136 1.59 -13.12 -1.97
CA ALA A 136 2.55 -14.20 -2.10
C ALA A 136 3.79 -14.00 -1.20
N ALA A 137 4.30 -12.76 -1.10
CA ALA A 137 5.47 -12.47 -0.30
C ALA A 137 5.20 -12.49 1.21
N LEU A 138 3.99 -12.14 1.67
CA LEU A 138 3.61 -12.19 3.07
C LEU A 138 3.02 -13.56 3.46
N GLY A 139 2.48 -14.30 2.50
CA GLY A 139 1.74 -15.54 2.78
C GLY A 139 0.46 -15.30 3.58
N VAL A 140 -0.18 -14.15 3.40
CA VAL A 140 -1.40 -13.74 4.11
C VAL A 140 -2.49 -13.37 3.10
N PRO A 141 -3.78 -13.48 3.49
CA PRO A 141 -4.87 -13.24 2.56
C PRO A 141 -5.00 -11.74 2.24
N ARG A 142 -5.64 -11.43 1.10
CA ARG A 142 -5.71 -10.10 0.49
C ARG A 142 -6.24 -9.03 1.43
N GLU A 143 -7.18 -9.38 2.30
CA GLU A 143 -7.83 -8.51 3.29
C GLU A 143 -6.79 -7.93 4.25
N GLN A 144 -5.88 -8.77 4.74
CA GLN A 144 -4.81 -8.36 5.65
C GLN A 144 -3.79 -7.48 4.94
N VAL A 145 -3.46 -7.79 3.68
CA VAL A 145 -2.55 -6.99 2.85
C VAL A 145 -3.13 -5.58 2.65
N VAL A 146 -4.39 -5.47 2.27
CA VAL A 146 -5.05 -4.17 2.09
C VAL A 146 -5.17 -3.41 3.41
N GLY A 147 -5.47 -4.09 4.52
CA GLY A 147 -5.44 -3.50 5.86
C GLY A 147 -4.06 -2.93 6.22
N ALA A 148 -2.98 -3.62 5.85
CA ALA A 148 -1.61 -3.12 6.01
C ALA A 148 -1.32 -1.91 5.10
N ILE A 149 -1.78 -1.93 3.85
CA ILE A 149 -1.64 -0.80 2.90
C ILE A 149 -2.42 0.43 3.38
N ARG A 150 -3.63 0.28 3.93
CA ARG A 150 -4.42 1.40 4.46
C ARG A 150 -3.67 2.11 5.60
N ARG A 151 -3.07 1.34 6.51
CA ARG A 151 -2.24 1.87 7.60
C ARG A 151 -0.97 2.50 7.05
N HIS A 152 -0.32 1.81 6.12
CA HIS A 152 0.95 2.24 5.56
C HIS A 152 1.03 2.09 4.03
N PRO A 153 0.57 3.12 3.31
CA PRO A 153 0.47 3.07 1.86
C PRO A 153 1.78 2.80 1.09
N PRO A 154 2.97 3.29 1.52
CA PRO A 154 4.24 3.00 0.85
C PRO A 154 4.56 1.50 0.66
N LEU A 155 3.89 0.62 1.38
CA LEU A 155 4.03 -0.83 1.26
C LEU A 155 3.79 -1.34 -0.18
N LEU A 156 2.90 -0.70 -0.94
CA LEU A 156 2.66 -1.00 -2.36
C LEU A 156 3.87 -0.71 -3.27
N GLN A 157 4.77 0.19 -2.87
CA GLN A 157 6.00 0.47 -3.61
C GLN A 157 7.08 -0.59 -3.33
N SER A 158 7.09 -1.14 -2.12
CA SER A 158 8.08 -2.13 -1.70
C SER A 158 7.77 -3.57 -2.13
N ALA A 159 6.68 -3.82 -2.87
CA ALA A 159 6.22 -5.17 -3.21
C ALA A 159 7.31 -6.07 -3.81
N ASN A 160 8.18 -5.51 -4.67
CA ASN A 160 9.25 -6.27 -5.32
C ASN A 160 10.43 -6.57 -4.39
N ALA A 161 10.66 -5.75 -3.37
CA ALA A 161 11.75 -5.90 -2.41
C ALA A 161 11.31 -6.58 -1.10
N LEU A 162 10.02 -6.92 -0.99
CA LEU A 162 9.41 -7.34 0.27
C LEU A 162 10.00 -8.66 0.77
N ALA A 163 10.15 -9.66 -0.11
CA ALA A 163 10.68 -10.97 0.25
C ALA A 163 12.10 -10.86 0.87
N ALA A 164 12.98 -10.06 0.26
CA ALA A 164 14.32 -9.82 0.78
C ALA A 164 14.32 -9.08 2.14
N LYS A 165 13.39 -8.15 2.33
CA LYS A 165 13.22 -7.44 3.61
C LYS A 165 12.70 -8.35 4.71
N LEU A 166 11.72 -9.21 4.41
CA LEU A 166 11.17 -10.18 5.35
C LEU A 166 12.18 -11.26 5.72
N SER A 167 12.97 -11.74 4.75
CA SER A 167 14.09 -12.65 5.02
C SER A 167 15.12 -11.99 5.93
N THR A 168 15.52 -10.75 5.64
CA THR A 168 16.44 -10.00 6.52
C THR A 168 15.84 -9.82 7.92
N LEU A 169 14.55 -9.49 8.02
CA LEU A 169 13.89 -9.33 9.32
C LEU A 169 13.83 -10.66 10.09
N GLY A 170 13.56 -11.77 9.41
CA GLY A 170 13.60 -13.11 9.98
C GLY A 170 14.98 -13.48 10.53
N GLU A 171 16.04 -13.21 9.76
CA GLU A 171 17.43 -13.39 10.21
C GLU A 171 17.74 -12.57 11.46
N LEU A 172 17.36 -11.28 11.49
CA LEU A 172 17.60 -10.39 12.63
C LEU A 172 16.83 -10.83 13.89
N MET A 173 15.70 -11.51 13.73
CA MET A 173 14.92 -12.07 14.84
C MET A 173 15.36 -13.48 15.26
N GLY A 174 16.44 -13.99 14.66
CA GLY A 174 16.93 -15.35 14.92
C GLY A 174 15.98 -16.43 14.41
N CYS A 175 15.08 -16.09 13.48
CA CYS A 175 14.18 -17.03 12.81
C CYS A 175 14.81 -17.46 11.49
N THR A 176 15.98 -18.10 11.54
CA THR A 176 16.49 -18.79 10.36
C THR A 176 15.65 -20.04 10.16
N ALA A 177 15.34 -20.38 8.90
CA ALA A 177 14.52 -21.54 8.55
C ALA A 177 15.21 -22.90 8.85
N GLY A 178 16.19 -22.93 9.76
CA GLY A 178 17.17 -24.00 9.94
C GLY A 178 17.13 -24.74 11.28
N ASP A 179 16.30 -24.36 12.24
CA ASP A 179 16.24 -25.08 13.53
C ASP A 179 15.44 -26.40 13.46
N GLY A 180 15.05 -26.82 12.25
CA GLY A 180 14.58 -28.18 11.98
C GLY A 180 15.75 -29.10 11.70
N THR A 181 16.26 -29.76 12.75
CA THR A 181 16.87 -31.10 12.76
C THR A 181 17.40 -31.63 11.42
N ALA A 182 18.73 -31.77 11.33
CA ALA A 182 19.46 -32.45 10.26
C ALA A 182 18.79 -33.77 9.82
N GLY A 183 17.92 -33.68 8.81
CA GLY A 183 17.37 -34.79 8.08
C GLY A 183 18.12 -34.87 6.75
N ASP A 184 19.12 -35.75 6.72
CA ASP A 184 19.89 -36.11 5.53
C ASP A 184 18.94 -36.49 4.39
N GLY A 185 18.90 -35.67 3.34
CA GLY A 185 17.91 -35.88 2.30
C GLY A 185 18.03 -34.86 1.17
N ASN A 186 19.06 -35.06 0.35
CA ASN A 186 19.14 -34.71 -1.07
C ASN A 186 17.81 -34.22 -1.72
N ILE A 187 17.58 -32.91 -1.81
CA ILE A 187 16.51 -32.33 -2.64
C ILE A 187 17.14 -31.41 -3.69
N GLY A 188 17.12 -31.88 -4.93
CA GLY A 188 17.61 -31.14 -6.08
C GLY A 188 16.84 -29.84 -6.34
N GLY A 189 17.59 -28.74 -6.44
CA GLY A 189 17.49 -27.68 -7.45
C GLY A 189 16.17 -26.93 -7.70
N LYS A 190 15.06 -27.28 -7.05
CA LYS A 190 13.82 -26.52 -7.13
C LYS A 190 13.98 -25.35 -6.19
N GLU A 191 14.08 -24.14 -6.75
CA GLU A 191 14.03 -22.85 -6.08
C GLU A 191 13.07 -22.95 -4.87
N ILE A 192 13.62 -23.22 -3.69
CA ILE A 192 12.84 -23.30 -2.47
C ILE A 192 12.44 -21.86 -2.24
N GLN A 193 11.23 -21.51 -2.68
CA GLN A 193 10.62 -20.22 -2.39
C GLN A 193 10.67 -20.07 -0.88
N MET A 194 11.64 -19.28 -0.42
CA MET A 194 12.03 -19.20 0.98
C MET A 194 10.88 -18.52 1.69
N ARG A 195 9.99 -19.33 2.27
CA ARG A 195 8.81 -18.84 2.95
C ARG A 195 9.30 -17.96 4.11
N PRO A 196 8.85 -16.71 4.23
CA PRO A 196 9.29 -15.84 5.31
C PRO A 196 8.89 -16.45 6.65
N ALA A 197 9.73 -16.24 7.66
CA ALA A 197 9.41 -16.66 9.02
C ALA A 197 8.08 -16.03 9.47
N PRO A 198 7.16 -16.78 10.11
CA PRO A 198 5.84 -16.28 10.48
C PRO A 198 5.93 -15.08 11.44
N ALA A 199 6.92 -15.07 12.34
CA ALA A 199 7.19 -13.94 13.22
C ALA A 199 7.55 -12.66 12.43
N ALA A 200 8.28 -12.77 11.31
CA ALA A 200 8.66 -11.61 10.48
C ALA A 200 7.46 -11.04 9.74
N VAL A 201 6.59 -11.91 9.24
CA VAL A 201 5.33 -11.50 8.61
C VAL A 201 4.44 -10.78 9.62
N ASP A 202 4.24 -11.37 10.79
CA ASP A 202 3.41 -10.81 11.85
C ASP A 202 3.96 -9.47 12.35
N ALA A 203 5.27 -9.37 12.61
CA ALA A 203 5.94 -8.11 12.93
C ALA A 203 5.74 -7.04 11.84
N ALA A 204 5.86 -7.42 10.56
CA ALA A 204 5.66 -6.51 9.43
C ALA A 204 4.19 -6.06 9.28
N LEU A 205 3.22 -6.92 9.61
CA LEU A 205 1.80 -6.56 9.58
C LEU A 205 1.39 -5.66 10.75
N ARG A 206 2.01 -5.83 11.92
CA ARG A 206 1.80 -4.94 13.07
C ARG A 206 2.51 -3.60 12.89
N HIS A 207 3.73 -3.61 12.36
CA HIS A 207 4.59 -2.45 12.17
C HIS A 207 5.09 -2.34 10.71
N PRO A 208 4.21 -1.94 9.78
CA PRO A 208 4.56 -1.89 8.36
C PRO A 208 5.65 -0.88 8.02
N GLU A 209 5.94 0.08 8.91
CA GLU A 209 7.06 1.02 8.78
C GLU A 209 8.42 0.31 8.69
N LEU A 210 8.53 -0.89 9.25
CA LEU A 210 9.74 -1.72 9.12
C LEU A 210 10.05 -2.05 7.65
N LEU A 211 9.02 -2.18 6.83
CA LEU A 211 9.14 -2.48 5.41
C LEU A 211 9.54 -1.25 4.58
N CYS A 212 9.57 -0.05 5.16
CA CYS A 212 10.13 1.12 4.48
C CYS A 212 11.66 1.11 4.49
N PHE A 213 12.29 0.51 5.48
CA PHE A 213 13.74 0.42 5.52
C PHE A 213 14.27 -0.53 4.45
N SER A 214 15.44 -0.23 3.90
CA SER A 214 16.18 -1.21 3.10
C SER A 214 16.71 -2.32 4.01
N SER A 215 17.02 -3.50 3.47
CA SER A 215 17.65 -4.57 4.25
C SER A 215 18.93 -4.10 4.95
N ARG A 216 19.74 -3.25 4.28
CA ARG A 216 20.91 -2.60 4.89
C ARG A 216 20.52 -1.66 6.04
N GLY A 217 19.46 -0.88 5.87
CA GLY A 217 18.94 0.01 6.91
C GLY A 217 18.47 -0.75 8.16
N LEU A 218 17.80 -1.89 7.98
CA LEU A 218 17.39 -2.77 9.09
C LEU A 218 18.61 -3.32 9.84
N ARG A 219 19.60 -3.86 9.13
CA ARG A 219 20.84 -4.38 9.73
C ARG A 219 21.61 -3.30 10.49
N THR A 220 21.71 -2.10 9.93
CA THR A 220 22.40 -0.97 10.57
C THR A 220 21.71 -0.56 11.87
N ARG A 221 20.37 -0.50 11.87
CA ARG A 221 19.57 -0.19 13.07
C ARG A 221 19.67 -1.28 14.12
N PHE A 222 19.68 -2.54 13.71
CA PHE A 222 19.91 -3.67 14.61
C PHE A 222 21.29 -3.58 15.28
N ALA A 223 22.35 -3.32 14.50
CA ALA A 223 23.70 -3.16 15.03
C ALA A 223 23.80 -1.99 16.02
N ALA A 224 23.19 -0.84 15.70
CA ALA A 224 23.13 0.30 16.60
C ALA A 224 22.37 -0.01 17.90
N LEU A 225 21.27 -0.76 17.83
CA LEU A 225 20.54 -1.22 19.01
C LEU A 225 21.39 -2.18 19.86
N GLN A 226 22.18 -3.02 19.22
CA GLN A 226 23.11 -3.93 19.89
C GLN A 226 24.23 -3.17 20.61
N GLU A 227 24.86 -2.23 19.92
CA GLU A 227 25.90 -1.39 20.50
C GLU A 227 25.37 -0.57 21.69
N ALA A 228 24.20 0.05 21.54
CA ALA A 228 23.62 0.90 22.58
C ALA A 228 23.13 0.13 23.81
N SER A 229 22.67 -1.12 23.64
CA SER A 229 22.13 -1.93 24.75
C SER A 229 23.19 -2.79 25.44
N GLY A 230 24.31 -3.11 24.76
CA GLY A 230 25.30 -4.06 25.25
C GLY A 230 24.77 -5.50 25.39
N LEU A 231 23.56 -5.79 24.87
CA LEU A 231 22.92 -7.09 24.99
C LEU A 231 23.45 -8.07 23.92
N PRO A 232 23.47 -9.39 24.22
CA PRO A 232 23.83 -10.38 23.22
C PRO A 232 22.78 -10.43 22.10
N THR A 233 23.19 -10.80 20.89
CA THR A 233 22.36 -10.85 19.68
C THR A 233 21.05 -11.63 19.90
N ALA A 234 21.11 -12.75 20.63
CA ALA A 234 19.95 -13.60 20.91
C ALA A 234 18.88 -12.88 21.78
N SER A 235 19.31 -12.09 22.77
CA SER A 235 18.40 -11.32 23.62
C SER A 235 17.73 -10.19 22.84
N ILE A 236 18.47 -9.53 21.94
CA ILE A 236 17.91 -8.49 21.06
C ILE A 236 16.94 -9.11 20.07
N ALA A 237 17.29 -10.23 19.46
CA ALA A 237 16.41 -10.98 18.57
C ALA A 237 15.10 -11.38 19.27
N ALA A 238 15.17 -11.85 20.51
CA ALA A 238 13.99 -12.14 21.33
C ALA A 238 13.17 -10.88 21.63
N ALA A 239 13.82 -9.78 22.02
CA ALA A 239 13.15 -8.51 22.26
C ALA A 239 12.46 -7.96 20.99
N LEU A 240 13.06 -8.15 19.80
CA LEU A 240 12.48 -7.71 18.54
C LEU A 240 11.25 -8.52 18.10
N ARG A 241 11.17 -9.80 18.48
CA ARG A 241 9.97 -10.61 18.25
C ARG A 241 8.78 -10.06 19.03
N GLU A 242 9.02 -9.60 20.26
CA GLU A 242 7.98 -9.03 21.11
C GLU A 242 7.70 -7.55 20.79
N GLN A 243 8.73 -6.79 20.41
CA GLN A 243 8.68 -5.34 20.23
C GLN A 243 9.40 -4.89 18.93
N PRO A 244 8.78 -5.09 17.76
CA PRO A 244 9.40 -4.75 16.47
C PRO A 244 9.69 -3.24 16.31
N GLN A 245 8.94 -2.39 17.03
CA GLN A 245 9.09 -0.94 17.04
C GLN A 245 10.46 -0.46 17.54
N LEU A 246 11.25 -1.28 18.25
CA LEU A 246 12.59 -0.92 18.70
C LEU A 246 13.52 -0.56 17.53
N LEU A 247 13.36 -1.21 16.37
CA LEU A 247 14.11 -0.87 15.15
C LEU A 247 13.70 0.48 14.55
N VAL A 248 12.46 0.91 14.76
CA VAL A 248 11.96 2.21 14.28
C VAL A 248 12.51 3.33 15.17
N ALA A 249 12.39 3.18 16.49
CA ALA A 249 12.76 4.19 17.48
C ALA A 249 14.28 4.42 17.58
N GLY A 250 15.10 3.37 17.46
CA GLY A 250 16.56 3.44 17.67
C GLY A 250 17.34 4.32 16.69
N GLY A 251 16.72 4.81 15.62
CA GLY A 251 17.38 5.65 14.61
C GLY A 251 17.40 7.16 14.90
N SER A 252 16.68 7.65 15.92
CA SER A 252 16.62 9.09 16.19
C SER A 252 17.81 9.61 17.03
N ALA A 253 18.49 8.74 17.78
CA ALA A 253 19.50 9.15 18.75
C ALA A 253 20.89 9.46 18.16
N SER A 254 21.17 9.08 16.91
CA SER A 254 22.53 9.10 16.35
C SER A 254 22.81 10.17 15.28
N ALA A 255 21.81 10.93 14.80
CA ALA A 255 22.02 11.83 13.65
C ALA A 255 21.67 13.30 13.92
N GLY A 256 22.62 14.03 14.50
CA GLY A 256 22.88 15.43 14.16
C GLY A 256 23.48 15.59 12.74
N GLY A 257 23.11 14.72 11.80
CA GLY A 257 23.68 14.63 10.45
C GLY A 257 22.62 14.25 9.43
N GLY A 258 22.00 15.28 8.84
CA GLY A 258 21.31 15.27 7.55
C GLY A 258 20.37 14.09 7.26
N PHE A 259 19.07 14.27 7.53
CA PHE A 259 18.05 13.51 6.82
C PHE A 259 18.17 13.75 5.31
N GLY A 260 18.88 12.85 4.63
CA GLY A 260 18.84 12.69 3.19
C GLY A 260 17.41 12.34 2.81
N SER A 261 16.76 13.29 2.14
CA SER A 261 15.46 13.17 1.50
C SER A 261 15.42 11.97 0.55
N CYS A 262 14.94 10.82 1.04
CA CYS A 262 14.53 9.69 0.20
C CYS A 262 13.19 9.99 -0.51
N LEU A 263 13.07 11.12 -1.19
CA LEU A 263 11.94 11.47 -2.04
C LEU A 263 12.44 12.55 -3.01
N HIS A 264 12.91 12.10 -4.19
CA HIS A 264 12.92 12.75 -5.52
C HIS A 264 14.12 12.24 -6.32
N GLY A 265 13.94 11.08 -6.96
CA GLY A 265 14.76 10.61 -8.07
C GLY A 265 13.83 10.29 -9.24
N THR A 266 13.96 11.11 -10.29
CA THR A 266 13.33 11.11 -11.64
C THR A 266 11.85 11.45 -11.76
#